data_AF-A0A2K1QCA3-F1
#
_entry.id   AF-A0A2K1QCA3-F1
#
_cell.length_a   1.000
_cell.length_b   1.000
_cell.length_c   1.000
_cell.angle_alpha   90.00
_cell.angle_beta   90.00
_cell.angle_gamma   90.00
#
_symmetry.space_group_name_H-M   'P 1'
#
loop_
_entity.id
_entity.type
_entity.pdbx_description
1 polymer ?
#
loop_
_entity_poly.entity_id
_entity_poly.type
_entity_poly.pdbx_seq_one_letter_code
_entity_poly.pdbx_strand_id
1 'polypeptide(L)'
;MTDLICYQTLPLWNSDTLPPAWQQPYRTEAGSWAQPKLYKGTLDLALLTELGEITETLTLTADSRPPRLAPEQLHRVLGFSPDMECQLALYCRPEDYYHRRYQLTPTHSEVVEAAKIIPPGRVLDLGCGNGRNVLYLHQKGFEVEGWDKNSDSLNNLRQLIDTEELEGIRLQQCDLNQVTIKKQYDFLLSTVVMMFLQPETIPTLIGQMQQATAPGGHNLIVAAMSTPDYPCPMPFPFTFSRSELLGYYDGWDILKYNENPGALHKTDAQGNRIKLRFATLLARRPV
;
A
#
# COMPACT_ATOMS: atom_id res chain seq x y z
N MET A 1 10.23 -1.83 -17.76
CA MET A 1 9.18 -0.80 -17.88
C MET A 1 8.43 -0.81 -16.56
N THR A 2 8.31 0.34 -15.89
CA THR A 2 7.56 0.43 -14.64
C THR A 2 6.06 0.42 -14.96
N ASP A 3 5.35 -0.60 -14.49
CA ASP A 3 3.90 -0.72 -14.62
C ASP A 3 3.24 0.37 -13.75
N LEU A 4 2.95 1.53 -14.35
CA LEU A 4 2.25 2.62 -13.69
C LEU A 4 0.75 2.53 -13.97
N ILE A 5 -0.06 2.83 -12.95
CA ILE A 5 -1.53 2.74 -13.01
C ILE A 5 -2.10 4.14 -12.79
N CYS A 6 -3.09 4.51 -13.60
CA CYS A 6 -3.81 5.77 -13.47
C CYS A 6 -4.73 5.70 -12.24
N TYR A 7 -4.49 6.53 -11.23
CA TYR A 7 -5.33 6.57 -10.02
C TYR A 7 -6.36 7.69 -10.05
N GLN A 8 -6.13 8.72 -10.88
CA GLN A 8 -7.02 9.87 -11.00
C GLN A 8 -6.87 10.52 -12.37
N THR A 9 -7.99 10.87 -13.00
CA THR A 9 -8.01 11.78 -14.15
C THR A 9 -8.71 13.06 -13.72
N LEU A 10 -8.05 14.19 -13.91
CA LEU A 10 -8.60 15.50 -13.57
C LEU A 10 -9.68 15.92 -14.59
N PRO A 11 -10.57 16.86 -14.22
CA PRO A 11 -11.60 17.35 -15.13
C PRO A 11 -11.05 17.85 -16.46
N LEU A 12 -11.89 17.83 -17.49
CA LEU A 12 -11.57 18.47 -18.77
C LEU A 12 -11.43 19.97 -18.56
N TRP A 13 -10.33 20.54 -19.04
CA TRP A 13 -10.07 21.97 -19.06
C TRP A 13 -10.05 22.47 -20.49
N ASN A 14 -10.50 23.71 -20.66
CA ASN A 14 -10.39 24.48 -21.90
C ASN A 14 -9.59 25.77 -21.64
N SER A 15 -9.47 26.63 -22.66
CA SER A 15 -8.73 27.90 -22.57
C SER A 15 -9.17 28.79 -21.40
N ASP A 16 -10.42 28.67 -20.98
CA ASP A 16 -11.02 29.54 -19.95
C ASP A 16 -10.99 28.90 -18.56
N THR A 17 -10.91 27.57 -18.48
CA THR A 17 -11.04 26.81 -17.23
C THR A 17 -9.74 26.15 -16.77
N LEU A 18 -8.66 26.22 -17.55
CA LEU A 18 -7.33 25.75 -17.12
C LEU A 18 -6.92 26.47 -15.81
N PRO A 19 -6.64 25.74 -14.72
CA PRO A 19 -6.38 26.39 -13.45
C PRO A 19 -5.10 27.25 -13.53
N PRO A 20 -5.13 28.53 -13.08
CA PRO A 20 -3.99 29.44 -13.22
C PRO A 20 -2.69 28.94 -12.59
N ALA A 21 -2.77 28.07 -11.59
CA ALA A 21 -1.63 27.42 -10.96
C ALA A 21 -0.74 26.65 -11.95
N TRP A 22 -1.29 26.17 -13.07
CA TRP A 22 -0.55 25.44 -14.10
C TRP A 22 0.35 26.34 -14.95
N GLN A 23 0.10 27.65 -14.97
CA GLN A 23 0.95 28.63 -15.66
C GLN A 23 2.12 29.09 -14.76
N GLN A 24 2.07 28.76 -13.47
CA GLN A 24 3.17 28.93 -12.53
C GLN A 24 4.01 27.66 -12.46
N PRO A 25 5.28 27.73 -12.01
CA PRO A 25 6.06 26.53 -11.73
C PRO A 25 5.32 25.60 -10.76
N TYR A 26 4.89 24.45 -11.27
CA TYR A 26 4.20 23.42 -10.51
C TYR A 26 5.07 22.17 -10.44
N ARG A 27 5.03 21.50 -9.28
CA ARG A 27 5.80 20.29 -9.01
C ARG A 27 4.84 19.12 -8.87
N THR A 28 5.01 18.08 -9.68
CA THR A 28 4.34 16.79 -9.46
C THR A 28 4.67 16.24 -8.09
N GLU A 29 3.69 15.68 -7.39
CA GLU A 29 3.90 15.10 -6.06
C GLU A 29 4.92 13.95 -6.09
N ALA A 30 5.71 13.80 -5.02
CA ALA A 30 6.59 12.66 -4.85
C ALA A 30 5.79 11.35 -4.98
N GLY A 31 6.28 10.39 -5.77
CA GLY A 31 5.58 9.14 -6.09
C GLY A 31 4.39 9.25 -7.05
N SER A 32 4.13 10.42 -7.65
CA SER A 32 3.08 10.61 -8.66
C SER A 32 3.68 11.07 -9.99
N TRP A 33 3.27 10.41 -11.06
CA TRP A 33 3.55 10.81 -12.44
C TRP A 33 2.33 11.50 -13.01
N ALA A 34 2.53 12.52 -13.83
CA ALA A 34 1.44 13.20 -14.51
C ALA A 34 1.58 13.08 -16.03
N GLN A 35 0.46 12.90 -16.73
CA GLN A 35 0.45 12.85 -18.19
C GLN A 35 -0.66 13.77 -18.72
N PRO A 36 -0.30 14.86 -19.39
CA PRO A 36 -1.29 15.67 -20.09
C PRO A 36 -1.78 14.92 -21.33
N LYS A 37 -3.06 15.08 -21.64
CA LYS A 37 -3.66 14.63 -22.89
C LYS A 37 -4.45 15.78 -23.48
N LEU A 38 -4.15 16.14 -24.72
CA LEU A 38 -4.91 17.12 -25.47
C LEU A 38 -5.93 16.41 -26.36
N TYR A 39 -7.07 17.07 -26.54
CA TYR A 39 -8.16 16.62 -27.39
C TYR A 39 -8.38 17.60 -28.55
N LYS A 40 -8.10 18.89 -28.33
CA LYS A 40 -8.17 19.96 -29.34
C LYS A 40 -7.08 20.99 -29.09
N GLY A 41 -6.78 21.76 -30.13
CA GLY A 41 -5.85 22.88 -30.05
C GLY A 41 -4.41 22.47 -29.74
N THR A 42 -3.65 23.41 -29.19
CA THR A 42 -2.25 23.25 -28.79
C THR A 42 -2.00 23.72 -27.36
N LEU A 43 -1.01 23.13 -26.70
CA LEU A 43 -0.53 23.54 -25.38
C LEU A 43 0.99 23.43 -25.33
N ASP A 44 1.66 24.51 -24.96
CA ASP A 44 3.11 24.55 -24.76
C ASP A 44 3.42 24.34 -23.28
N LEU A 45 4.19 23.29 -23.00
CA LEU A 45 4.60 22.90 -21.65
C LEU A 45 6.12 23.03 -21.52
N ALA A 46 6.59 23.79 -20.55
CA ALA A 46 8.01 23.85 -20.18
C ALA A 46 8.33 22.88 -19.05
N LEU A 47 9.42 22.14 -19.18
CA LEU A 47 10.09 21.47 -18.07
C LEU A 47 11.14 22.42 -17.48
N LEU A 48 11.28 22.39 -16.15
CA LEU A 48 12.07 23.36 -15.42
C LEU A 48 13.12 22.67 -14.54
N THR A 49 14.26 23.34 -14.31
CA THR A 49 15.20 23.03 -13.22
C THR A 49 14.63 23.46 -11.86
N GLU A 50 15.30 23.07 -10.77
CA GLU A 50 14.96 23.57 -9.42
C GLU A 50 15.05 25.09 -9.27
N LEU A 51 15.89 25.74 -10.08
CA LEU A 51 16.05 27.19 -10.12
C LEU A 51 15.00 27.87 -11.01
N GLY A 52 14.12 27.10 -11.67
CA GLY A 52 13.06 27.61 -12.55
C GLY A 52 13.51 27.90 -13.98
N GLU A 53 14.71 27.46 -14.37
CA GLU A 53 15.20 27.60 -15.75
C GLU A 53 14.55 26.56 -16.66
N ILE A 54 14.17 26.96 -17.88
CA ILE A 54 13.56 26.05 -18.85
C ILE A 54 14.62 25.10 -19.40
N THR A 55 14.43 23.80 -19.22
CA THR A 55 15.29 22.75 -19.78
C THR A 55 14.78 22.22 -21.11
N GLU A 56 13.46 22.15 -21.27
CA GLU A 56 12.79 21.62 -22.44
C GLU A 56 11.43 22.30 -22.62
N THR A 57 10.98 22.45 -23.86
CA THR A 57 9.62 22.91 -24.19
C THR A 57 8.96 21.90 -25.11
N LEU A 58 7.76 21.48 -24.74
CA LEU A 58 6.95 20.50 -25.45
C LEU A 58 5.70 21.20 -25.99
N THR A 59 5.54 21.22 -27.31
CA THR A 59 4.26 21.62 -27.93
C THR A 59 3.39 20.39 -28.11
N LEU A 60 2.30 20.35 -27.34
CA LEU A 60 1.34 19.27 -27.35
C LEU A 60 0.17 19.59 -28.28
N THR A 61 -0.35 18.55 -28.92
CA THR A 61 -1.52 18.55 -29.80
C THR A 61 -2.37 17.32 -29.51
N ALA A 62 -3.53 17.19 -30.16
CA ALA A 62 -4.38 15.99 -30.02
C ALA A 62 -3.69 14.68 -30.44
N ASP A 63 -2.74 14.75 -31.36
CA ASP A 63 -1.99 13.59 -31.85
C ASP A 63 -0.74 13.29 -31.01
N SER A 64 -0.39 14.17 -30.09
CA SER A 64 0.79 14.02 -29.24
C SER A 64 0.64 12.86 -28.26
N ARG A 65 1.74 12.12 -28.05
CA ARG A 65 1.87 11.15 -26.96
C ARG A 65 2.98 11.62 -26.01
N PRO A 66 2.72 12.65 -25.19
CA PRO A 66 3.75 13.20 -24.33
C PRO A 66 4.27 12.16 -23.34
N PRO A 67 5.55 12.24 -22.95
CA PRO A 67 6.07 11.43 -21.87
C PRO A 67 5.31 11.74 -20.58
N ARG A 68 5.34 10.79 -19.64
CA ARG A 68 4.86 11.04 -18.29
C ARG A 68 5.87 11.92 -17.57
N LEU A 69 5.40 13.04 -17.03
CA LEU A 69 6.15 13.87 -16.11
C LEU A 69 6.48 13.04 -14.86
N ALA A 70 7.76 12.95 -14.54
CA ALA A 70 8.23 12.19 -13.38
C ALA A 70 7.77 12.82 -12.06
N PRO A 71 7.80 12.09 -10.94
CA PRO A 71 7.63 12.66 -9.62
C PRO A 71 8.63 13.78 -9.39
N GLU A 72 8.17 14.82 -8.71
CA GLU A 72 8.97 16.01 -8.35
C GLU A 72 9.49 16.82 -9.55
N GLN A 73 9.06 16.51 -10.78
CA GLN A 73 9.36 17.28 -11.99
C GLN A 73 8.68 18.64 -11.93
N LEU A 74 9.47 19.71 -11.94
CA LEU A 74 8.96 21.06 -12.11
C LEU A 74 8.59 21.30 -13.58
N HIS A 75 7.42 21.88 -13.80
CA HIS A 75 6.91 22.22 -15.11
C HIS A 75 5.91 23.37 -15.03
N ARG A 76 5.63 24.03 -16.17
CA ARG A 76 4.56 25.01 -16.29
C ARG A 76 4.05 25.10 -17.72
N VAL A 77 2.80 25.50 -17.87
CA VAL A 77 2.20 25.85 -19.16
C VAL A 77 2.68 27.24 -19.57
N LEU A 78 3.27 27.35 -20.76
CA LEU A 78 3.73 28.62 -21.33
C LEU A 78 2.63 29.30 -22.15
N GLY A 79 1.78 28.52 -22.80
CA GLY A 79 0.72 29.02 -23.67
C GLY A 79 -0.17 27.89 -24.18
N PHE A 80 -1.32 28.25 -24.73
CA PHE A 80 -2.26 27.33 -25.33
C PHE A 80 -3.13 28.06 -26.35
N SER A 81 -3.71 27.33 -27.31
CA SER A 81 -4.61 27.91 -28.30
C SER A 81 -6.00 28.19 -27.72
N PRO A 82 -6.79 29.11 -28.31
CA PRO A 82 -8.14 29.43 -27.82
C PRO A 82 -9.12 28.27 -27.87
N ASP A 83 -8.89 27.27 -28.73
CA ASP A 83 -9.72 26.08 -28.88
C ASP A 83 -9.18 24.87 -28.08
N MET A 84 -8.17 25.07 -27.22
CA MET A 84 -7.55 23.99 -26.45
C MET A 84 -8.58 23.29 -25.58
N GLU A 85 -8.55 21.95 -25.61
CA GLU A 85 -9.23 21.07 -24.66
C GLU A 85 -8.24 20.02 -24.17
N CYS A 86 -8.01 19.92 -22.86
CA CYS A 86 -7.02 19.01 -22.28
C CYS A 86 -7.45 18.41 -20.94
N GLN A 87 -6.83 17.30 -20.57
CA GLN A 87 -6.94 16.67 -19.25
C GLN A 87 -5.55 16.29 -18.76
N LEU A 88 -5.47 16.07 -17.45
CA LEU A 88 -4.31 15.49 -16.81
C LEU A 88 -4.68 14.17 -16.15
N ALA A 89 -3.98 13.10 -16.53
CA ALA A 89 -4.04 11.82 -15.84
C ALA A 89 -2.86 11.71 -14.86
N LEU A 90 -3.14 11.27 -13.63
CA LEU A 90 -2.17 11.03 -12.58
C LEU A 90 -1.98 9.53 -12.40
N TYR A 91 -0.72 9.12 -12.34
CA TYR A 91 -0.29 7.75 -12.27
C TYR A 91 0.59 7.51 -11.05
N CYS A 92 0.52 6.31 -10.50
CA CYS A 92 1.38 5.87 -9.41
C CYS A 92 1.84 4.44 -9.66
N ARG A 93 2.72 3.94 -8.79
CA ARG A 93 3.03 2.51 -8.76
C ARG A 93 1.83 1.72 -8.21
N PRO A 94 1.69 0.42 -8.54
CA PRO A 94 0.54 -0.38 -8.12
C PRO A 94 0.38 -0.40 -6.59
N GLU A 95 1.49 -0.51 -5.85
CA GLU A 95 1.50 -0.48 -4.38
C GLU A 95 0.94 0.80 -3.75
N ASP A 96 0.89 1.90 -4.51
CA ASP A 96 0.38 3.19 -4.04
C ASP A 96 -1.07 3.46 -4.49
N TYR A 97 -1.65 2.63 -5.36
CA TYR A 97 -2.94 2.93 -6.03
C TYR A 97 -4.07 3.22 -5.04
N TYR A 98 -4.33 2.30 -4.12
CA TYR A 98 -5.44 2.46 -3.16
C TYR A 98 -5.15 3.54 -2.12
N HIS A 99 -3.89 3.81 -1.79
CA HIS A 99 -3.53 4.95 -0.94
C HIS A 99 -3.82 6.27 -1.64
N ARG A 100 -3.42 6.41 -2.91
CA ARG A 100 -3.60 7.64 -3.69
C ARG A 100 -5.08 7.90 -3.98
N ARG A 101 -5.80 6.87 -4.42
CA ARG A 101 -7.18 6.99 -4.89
C ARG A 101 -8.19 7.08 -3.75
N TYR A 102 -7.99 6.28 -2.70
CA TYR A 102 -8.96 6.10 -1.61
C TYR A 102 -8.45 6.54 -0.24
N GLN A 103 -7.26 7.13 -0.17
CA GLN A 103 -6.64 7.62 1.06
C GLN A 103 -6.51 6.54 2.15
N LEU A 104 -6.43 5.26 1.74
CA LEU A 104 -6.07 4.17 2.65
C LEU A 104 -4.65 4.38 3.16
N THR A 105 -4.36 3.83 4.34
CA THR A 105 -2.97 3.71 4.80
C THR A 105 -2.15 2.95 3.74
N PRO A 106 -0.92 3.40 3.41
CA PRO A 106 -0.08 2.71 2.43
C PRO A 106 0.07 1.22 2.74
N THR A 107 0.08 0.40 1.69
CA THR A 107 0.35 -1.03 1.77
C THR A 107 1.63 -1.26 2.56
N HIS A 108 1.64 -2.28 3.41
CA HIS A 108 2.81 -2.53 4.24
C HIS A 108 4.01 -2.88 3.35
N SER A 109 5.16 -2.22 3.56
CA SER A 109 6.35 -2.43 2.72
C SER A 109 6.79 -3.89 2.67
N GLU A 110 6.71 -4.60 3.79
CA GLU A 110 7.00 -6.04 3.85
C GLU A 110 6.06 -6.90 2.99
N VAL A 111 4.81 -6.47 2.79
CA VAL A 111 3.86 -7.14 1.88
C VAL A 111 4.25 -6.85 0.42
N VAL A 112 4.67 -5.62 0.13
CA VAL A 112 5.19 -5.25 -1.20
C VAL A 112 6.43 -6.07 -1.55
N GLU A 113 7.38 -6.21 -0.63
CA GLU A 113 8.58 -7.04 -0.85
C GLU A 113 8.26 -8.53 -0.95
N ALA A 114 7.38 -9.07 -0.10
CA ALA A 114 6.97 -10.47 -0.16
C ALA A 114 6.31 -10.81 -1.51
N ALA A 115 5.42 -9.95 -2.02
CA ALA A 115 4.74 -10.16 -3.29
C ALA A 115 5.67 -10.11 -4.53
N LYS A 116 6.93 -9.70 -4.39
CA LYS A 116 7.93 -9.77 -5.48
C LYS A 116 8.52 -11.17 -5.66
N ILE A 117 8.48 -12.00 -4.61
CA ILE A 117 9.15 -13.31 -4.58
C ILE A 117 8.17 -14.46 -4.39
N ILE A 118 6.99 -14.21 -3.81
CA ILE A 118 5.94 -15.21 -3.63
C ILE A 118 5.03 -15.18 -4.87
N PRO A 119 4.87 -16.31 -5.59
CA PRO A 119 3.96 -16.38 -6.72
C PRO A 119 2.50 -16.25 -6.25
N PRO A 120 1.60 -15.75 -7.10
CA PRO A 120 0.18 -15.67 -6.76
C PRO A 120 -0.41 -17.03 -6.42
N GLY A 121 -1.19 -17.06 -5.34
CA GLY A 121 -1.86 -18.24 -4.81
C GLY A 121 -2.97 -17.84 -3.85
N ARG A 122 -3.38 -18.76 -2.98
CA ARG A 122 -4.39 -18.49 -1.95
C ARG A 122 -3.74 -17.77 -0.78
N VAL A 123 -4.29 -16.61 -0.40
CA VAL A 123 -3.76 -15.81 0.69
C VAL A 123 -4.80 -15.49 1.75
N LEU A 124 -4.39 -15.48 3.02
CA LEU A 124 -5.21 -15.06 4.15
C LEU A 124 -4.55 -13.88 4.88
N ASP A 125 -5.23 -12.73 4.88
CA ASP A 125 -4.85 -11.54 5.66
C ASP A 125 -5.64 -11.51 6.99
N LEU A 126 -4.93 -11.85 8.08
CA LEU A 126 -5.46 -11.92 9.44
C LEU A 126 -5.39 -10.55 10.13
N GLY A 127 -6.55 -9.90 10.24
CA GLY A 127 -6.73 -8.54 10.73
C GLY A 127 -6.57 -7.51 9.61
N CYS A 128 -7.34 -7.69 8.53
CA CYS A 128 -7.15 -6.93 7.29
C CYS A 128 -7.53 -5.45 7.39
N GLY A 129 -8.27 -5.03 8.43
CA GLY A 129 -8.77 -3.66 8.58
C GLY A 129 -9.53 -3.19 7.34
N ASN A 130 -9.21 -1.98 6.86
CA ASN A 130 -9.78 -1.42 5.62
C ASN A 130 -9.15 -2.01 4.33
N GLY A 131 -8.35 -3.07 4.42
CA GLY A 131 -7.96 -3.88 3.27
C GLY A 131 -6.75 -3.42 2.45
N ARG A 132 -5.88 -2.55 2.97
CA ARG A 132 -4.69 -2.05 2.24
C ARG A 132 -3.80 -3.16 1.65
N ASN A 133 -3.70 -4.31 2.34
CA ASN A 133 -2.92 -5.45 1.87
C ASN A 133 -3.79 -6.37 1.02
N VAL A 134 -5.06 -6.58 1.41
CA VAL A 134 -6.04 -7.37 0.64
C VAL A 134 -6.13 -6.89 -0.80
N LEU A 135 -6.33 -5.59 -0.99
CA LEU A 135 -6.51 -4.97 -2.30
C LEU A 135 -5.23 -5.02 -3.14
N TYR A 136 -4.07 -4.77 -2.52
CA TYR A 136 -2.78 -4.86 -3.21
C TYR A 136 -2.45 -6.30 -3.63
N LEU A 137 -2.67 -7.28 -2.76
CA LEU A 137 -2.41 -8.69 -3.07
C LEU A 137 -3.37 -9.21 -4.15
N HIS A 138 -4.63 -8.78 -4.11
CA HIS A 138 -5.58 -9.06 -5.20
C HIS A 138 -5.09 -8.49 -6.53
N GLN A 139 -4.61 -7.24 -6.55
CA GLN A 139 -4.00 -6.62 -7.73
C GLN A 139 -2.76 -7.38 -8.24
N LYS A 140 -2.07 -8.12 -7.36
CA LYS A 140 -0.97 -9.02 -7.73
C LYS A 140 -1.41 -10.41 -8.19
N GLY A 141 -2.72 -10.66 -8.28
CA GLY A 141 -3.31 -11.89 -8.79
C GLY A 141 -3.56 -12.96 -7.73
N PHE A 142 -3.43 -12.65 -6.44
CA PHE A 142 -3.76 -13.61 -5.38
C PHE A 142 -5.27 -13.78 -5.22
N GLU A 143 -5.71 -14.99 -4.83
CA GLU A 143 -7.06 -15.22 -4.35
C GLU A 143 -7.11 -14.90 -2.84
N VAL A 144 -7.73 -13.78 -2.49
CA VAL A 144 -7.56 -13.18 -1.16
C VAL A 144 -8.74 -13.45 -0.24
N GLU A 145 -8.44 -13.94 0.96
CA GLU A 145 -9.36 -13.93 2.10
C GLU A 145 -8.90 -12.87 3.12
N GLY A 146 -9.78 -11.96 3.52
CA GLY A 146 -9.50 -10.90 4.50
C GLY A 146 -10.39 -11.02 5.73
N TRP A 147 -9.79 -11.20 6.90
CA TRP A 147 -10.51 -11.44 8.16
C TRP A 147 -10.30 -10.28 9.13
N ASP A 148 -11.37 -9.75 9.72
CA ASP A 148 -11.28 -8.71 10.76
C ASP A 148 -12.48 -8.78 11.70
N LYS A 149 -12.36 -8.26 12.92
CA LYS A 149 -13.49 -8.17 13.86
C LYS A 149 -14.35 -6.93 13.63
N ASN A 150 -13.76 -5.88 13.04
CA ASN A 150 -14.38 -4.58 12.86
C ASN A 150 -15.31 -4.59 11.63
N SER A 151 -16.62 -4.60 11.88
CA SER A 151 -17.65 -4.59 10.84
C SER A 151 -17.55 -3.37 9.92
N ASP A 152 -17.21 -2.19 10.47
CA ASP A 152 -17.18 -0.95 9.71
C ASP A 152 -16.01 -0.95 8.73
N SER A 153 -14.85 -1.44 9.17
CA SER A 153 -13.68 -1.60 8.30
C SER A 153 -13.97 -2.58 7.15
N LEU A 154 -14.66 -3.68 7.45
CA LEU A 154 -15.07 -4.64 6.41
C LEU A 154 -16.14 -4.06 5.48
N ASN A 155 -17.08 -3.26 5.98
CA ASN A 155 -18.10 -2.61 5.15
C ASN A 155 -17.47 -1.58 4.20
N ASN A 156 -16.52 -0.77 4.68
CA ASN A 156 -15.76 0.15 3.82
C ASN A 156 -15.00 -0.62 2.73
N LEU A 157 -14.36 -1.73 3.10
CA LEU A 157 -13.64 -2.57 2.15
C LEU A 157 -14.60 -3.20 1.11
N ARG A 158 -15.79 -3.66 1.51
CA ARG A 158 -16.83 -4.15 0.58
C ARG A 158 -17.25 -3.07 -0.42
N GLN A 159 -17.54 -1.86 0.06
CA GLN A 159 -17.92 -0.75 -0.82
C GLN A 159 -16.83 -0.44 -1.86
N LEU A 160 -15.55 -0.49 -1.45
CA LEU A 160 -14.44 -0.28 -2.36
C LEU A 160 -14.30 -1.42 -3.36
N ILE A 161 -14.43 -2.68 -2.92
CA ILE A 161 -14.46 -3.87 -3.79
C ILE A 161 -15.57 -3.73 -4.84
N ASP A 162 -16.78 -3.32 -4.43
CA ASP A 162 -17.91 -3.12 -5.34
C ASP A 162 -17.65 -1.96 -6.32
N THR A 163 -17.07 -0.85 -5.84
CA THR A 163 -16.76 0.34 -6.65
C THR A 163 -15.70 0.07 -7.70
N GLU A 164 -14.71 -0.75 -7.38
CA GLU A 164 -13.63 -1.17 -8.30
C GLU A 164 -13.98 -2.46 -9.06
N GLU A 165 -15.21 -2.99 -8.89
CA GLU A 165 -15.71 -4.20 -9.56
C GLU A 165 -14.78 -5.42 -9.39
N LEU A 166 -14.22 -5.59 -8.19
CA LEU A 166 -13.22 -6.63 -7.91
C LEU A 166 -13.87 -7.97 -7.56
N GLU A 167 -13.48 -9.02 -8.29
CA GLU A 167 -13.89 -10.40 -8.00
C GLU A 167 -12.77 -11.19 -7.30
N GLY A 168 -13.10 -12.29 -6.62
CA GLY A 168 -12.09 -13.18 -6.02
C GLY A 168 -11.52 -12.73 -4.67
N ILE A 169 -12.14 -11.74 -4.03
CA ILE A 169 -11.88 -11.36 -2.63
C ILE A 169 -13.02 -11.88 -1.75
N ARG A 170 -12.68 -12.59 -0.66
CA ARG A 170 -13.66 -13.05 0.34
C ARG A 170 -13.37 -12.42 1.70
N LEU A 171 -14.38 -11.78 2.28
CA LEU A 171 -14.25 -11.13 3.58
C LEU A 171 -15.01 -11.88 4.66
N GLN A 172 -14.40 -12.05 5.83
CA GLN A 172 -15.03 -12.67 6.99
C GLN A 172 -14.93 -11.76 8.21
N GLN A 173 -16.08 -11.51 8.85
CA GLN A 173 -16.07 -10.90 10.16
C GLN A 173 -15.83 -11.98 11.23
N CYS A 174 -14.74 -11.88 11.97
CA CYS A 174 -14.45 -12.80 13.07
C CYS A 174 -13.49 -12.20 14.11
N ASP A 175 -13.60 -12.68 15.34
CA ASP A 175 -12.61 -12.39 16.39
C ASP A 175 -11.44 -13.37 16.29
N LEU A 176 -10.24 -12.85 16.03
CA LEU A 176 -9.01 -13.64 15.96
C LEU A 176 -8.64 -14.29 17.30
N ASN A 177 -9.19 -13.82 18.43
CA ASN A 177 -9.04 -14.48 19.73
C ASN A 177 -9.79 -15.82 19.83
N GLN A 178 -10.69 -16.11 18.89
CA GLN A 178 -11.58 -17.28 18.93
C GLN A 178 -11.70 -17.99 17.57
N VAL A 179 -10.76 -17.73 16.66
CA VAL A 179 -10.87 -18.20 15.27
C VAL A 179 -10.31 -19.60 15.07
N THR A 180 -10.81 -20.28 14.04
CA THR A 180 -10.23 -21.52 13.50
C THR A 180 -9.92 -21.38 12.02
N ILE A 181 -8.66 -21.58 11.63
CA ILE A 181 -8.22 -21.59 10.23
C ILE A 181 -8.37 -23.01 9.68
N LYS A 182 -9.34 -23.22 8.77
CA LYS A 182 -9.71 -24.56 8.27
C LYS A 182 -9.13 -24.92 6.90
N LYS A 183 -8.70 -23.93 6.14
CA LYS A 183 -8.20 -24.08 4.76
C LYS A 183 -6.68 -24.03 4.75
N GLN A 184 -6.08 -24.58 3.70
CA GLN A 184 -4.67 -24.34 3.41
C GLN A 184 -4.49 -23.11 2.51
N TYR A 185 -3.40 -22.39 2.73
CA TYR A 185 -3.03 -21.17 2.01
C TYR A 185 -1.55 -21.22 1.62
N ASP A 186 -1.23 -20.60 0.48
CA ASP A 186 0.15 -20.46 -0.01
C ASP A 186 0.86 -19.29 0.68
N PHE A 187 0.07 -18.33 1.19
CA PHE A 187 0.58 -17.19 1.94
C PHE A 187 -0.40 -16.82 3.08
N LEU A 188 0.09 -16.67 4.30
CA LEU A 188 -0.67 -16.04 5.38
C LEU A 188 0.08 -14.80 5.88
N LEU A 189 -0.65 -13.75 6.22
CA LEU A 189 -0.07 -12.54 6.76
C LEU A 189 -0.88 -11.98 7.93
N SER A 190 -0.17 -11.36 8.86
CA SER A 190 -0.76 -10.52 9.91
C SER A 190 0.19 -9.36 10.21
N THR A 191 -0.16 -8.17 9.72
CA THR A 191 0.69 -6.98 9.85
C THR A 191 0.05 -5.94 10.74
N VAL A 192 0.69 -5.62 11.87
CA VAL A 192 0.29 -4.56 12.82
C VAL A 192 -1.04 -4.87 13.52
N VAL A 193 -1.31 -6.16 13.79
CA VAL A 193 -2.57 -6.66 14.39
C VAL A 193 -2.35 -7.38 15.72
N MET A 194 -1.34 -8.25 15.81
CA MET A 194 -1.16 -9.15 16.97
C MET A 194 -1.09 -8.43 18.32
N MET A 195 -0.68 -7.16 18.35
CA MET A 195 -0.64 -6.37 19.58
C MET A 195 -2.03 -6.04 20.16
N PHE A 196 -3.11 -6.25 19.40
CA PHE A 196 -4.49 -6.07 19.86
C PHE A 196 -5.15 -7.37 20.33
N LEU A 197 -4.43 -8.50 20.30
CA LEU A 197 -4.91 -9.81 20.70
C LEU A 197 -4.54 -10.12 22.14
N GLN A 198 -5.28 -11.05 22.76
CA GLN A 198 -4.96 -11.54 24.09
C GLN A 198 -3.67 -12.38 24.06
N PRO A 199 -2.74 -12.23 25.02
CA PRO A 199 -1.49 -12.99 25.06
C PRO A 199 -1.68 -14.51 24.90
N GLU A 200 -2.72 -15.06 25.52
CA GLU A 200 -3.03 -16.49 25.52
C GLU A 200 -3.46 -17.00 24.13
N THR A 201 -3.92 -16.09 23.26
CA THR A 201 -4.31 -16.41 21.88
C THR A 201 -3.09 -16.63 20.98
N ILE A 202 -2.00 -15.89 21.21
CA ILE A 202 -0.88 -15.79 20.28
C ILE A 202 -0.26 -17.15 19.93
N PRO A 203 0.07 -18.03 20.90
CA PRO A 203 0.63 -19.35 20.57
C PRO A 203 -0.31 -20.17 19.68
N THR A 204 -1.61 -20.17 20.02
CA THR A 204 -2.63 -20.93 19.28
C THR A 204 -2.80 -20.38 17.87
N LEU A 205 -2.91 -19.06 17.71
CA LEU A 205 -3.07 -18.43 16.40
C LEU A 205 -1.86 -18.68 15.50
N ILE A 206 -0.63 -18.53 16.02
CA ILE A 206 0.59 -18.81 15.23
C ILE A 206 0.65 -20.29 14.84
N GLY A 207 0.34 -21.21 15.77
CA GLY A 207 0.28 -22.64 15.46
C GLY A 207 -0.75 -22.97 14.37
N GLN A 208 -1.92 -22.33 14.41
CA GLN A 208 -2.92 -22.46 13.34
C GLN A 208 -2.43 -21.88 12.02
N MET A 209 -1.76 -20.73 12.02
CA MET A 209 -1.17 -20.17 10.81
C MET A 209 -0.19 -21.17 10.18
N GLN A 210 0.73 -21.72 10.98
CA GLN A 210 1.73 -22.70 10.53
C GLN A 210 1.09 -23.97 9.96
N GLN A 211 0.05 -24.50 10.61
CA GLN A 211 -0.66 -25.69 10.14
C GLN A 211 -1.41 -25.43 8.82
N ALA A 212 -1.97 -24.23 8.68
CA ALA A 212 -2.71 -23.80 7.50
C ALA A 212 -1.81 -23.39 6.32
N THR A 213 -0.52 -23.13 6.53
CA THR A 213 0.40 -22.83 5.42
C THR A 213 0.71 -24.11 4.63
N ALA A 214 0.52 -24.12 3.31
CA ALA A 214 0.92 -25.25 2.48
C ALA A 214 2.45 -25.50 2.55
N PRO A 215 2.95 -26.73 2.29
CA PRO A 215 4.39 -26.96 2.12
C PRO A 215 4.96 -26.03 1.03
N GLY A 216 6.08 -25.35 1.32
CA GLY A 216 6.63 -24.30 0.46
C GLY A 216 5.90 -22.95 0.51
N GLY A 217 4.78 -22.85 1.23
CA GLY A 217 4.04 -21.61 1.48
C GLY A 217 4.71 -20.71 2.53
N HIS A 218 4.17 -19.51 2.72
CA HIS A 218 4.83 -18.45 3.49
C HIS A 218 3.95 -17.87 4.60
N ASN A 219 4.58 -17.41 5.68
CA ASN A 219 3.96 -16.57 6.69
C ASN A 219 4.71 -15.24 6.82
N LEU A 220 3.97 -14.13 6.81
CA LEU A 220 4.49 -12.79 7.07
C LEU A 220 3.85 -12.21 8.33
N ILE A 221 4.67 -11.89 9.33
CA ILE A 221 4.20 -11.25 10.57
C ILE A 221 4.99 -9.97 10.80
N VAL A 222 4.28 -8.89 11.12
CA VAL A 222 4.86 -7.65 11.61
C VAL A 222 4.09 -7.25 12.86
N ALA A 223 4.75 -7.18 14.01
CA ALA A 223 4.07 -6.96 15.28
C ALA A 223 4.90 -6.15 16.26
N ALA A 224 4.22 -5.41 17.13
CA ALA A 224 4.85 -4.60 18.16
C ALA A 224 5.67 -5.46 19.14
N MET A 225 6.77 -4.91 19.62
CA MET A 225 7.61 -5.50 20.65
C MET A 225 7.72 -4.60 21.87
N SER A 226 8.07 -5.19 23.00
CA SER A 226 8.50 -4.49 24.20
C SER A 226 9.71 -5.21 24.78
N THR A 227 10.84 -4.50 24.89
CA THR A 227 12.09 -5.06 25.46
C THR A 227 12.62 -4.15 26.56
N PRO A 228 13.45 -4.63 27.50
CA PRO A 228 14.00 -3.78 28.57
C PRO A 228 14.74 -2.54 28.06
N ASP A 229 15.41 -2.65 26.91
CA ASP A 229 16.14 -1.56 26.26
C ASP A 229 15.28 -0.65 25.37
N TYR A 230 14.07 -1.09 25.01
CA TYR A 230 13.13 -0.33 24.18
C TYR A 230 11.68 -0.70 24.56
N PRO A 231 11.20 -0.25 25.73
CA PRO A 231 9.86 -0.61 26.20
C PRO A 231 8.79 -0.01 25.29
N CYS A 232 7.73 -0.76 25.05
CA CYS A 232 6.60 -0.27 24.25
C CYS A 232 5.91 0.89 24.97
N PRO A 233 5.74 2.07 24.33
CA PRO A 233 5.10 3.23 24.95
C PRO A 233 3.56 3.12 24.95
N MET A 234 3.00 2.09 24.32
CA MET A 234 1.56 1.90 24.15
C MET A 234 1.05 0.77 25.04
N PRO A 235 -0.15 0.89 25.64
CA PRO A 235 -0.75 -0.13 26.50
C PRO A 235 -1.41 -1.24 25.65
N PHE A 236 -0.64 -1.86 24.77
CA PHE A 236 -1.12 -3.00 23.98
C PHE A 236 -1.29 -4.23 24.87
N PRO A 237 -2.39 -5.01 24.71
CA PRO A 237 -2.57 -6.28 25.41
C PRO A 237 -1.41 -7.27 25.22
N PHE A 238 -0.80 -7.27 24.02
CA PHE A 238 0.32 -8.14 23.70
C PHE A 238 1.44 -7.38 22.99
N THR A 239 2.68 -7.76 23.29
CA THR A 239 3.88 -7.37 22.54
C THR A 239 4.88 -8.51 22.59
N PHE A 240 5.55 -8.80 21.47
CA PHE A 240 6.61 -9.79 21.47
C PHE A 240 7.82 -9.34 22.31
N SER A 241 8.39 -10.29 23.03
CA SER A 241 9.71 -10.17 23.64
C SER A 241 10.81 -10.49 22.62
N ARG A 242 12.07 -10.29 23.01
CA ARG A 242 13.23 -10.52 22.15
C ARG A 242 13.25 -11.97 21.67
N SER A 243 13.32 -12.16 20.36
CA SER A 243 13.42 -13.43 19.63
C SER A 243 12.25 -14.39 19.83
N GLU A 244 11.16 -13.94 20.45
CA GLU A 244 9.98 -14.76 20.68
C GLU A 244 9.29 -15.18 19.38
N LEU A 245 9.08 -14.22 18.46
CA LEU A 245 8.50 -14.51 17.15
C LEU A 245 9.37 -15.47 16.33
N LEU A 246 10.70 -15.31 16.39
CA LEU A 246 11.64 -16.21 15.72
C LEU A 246 11.53 -17.63 16.29
N GLY A 247 11.44 -17.76 17.63
CA GLY A 247 11.32 -19.05 18.31
C GLY A 247 10.07 -19.83 17.92
N TYR A 248 8.94 -19.16 17.67
CA TYR A 248 7.74 -19.84 17.16
C TYR A 248 7.97 -20.52 15.80
N TYR A 249 8.85 -19.98 14.98
CA TYR A 249 9.12 -20.46 13.61
C TYR A 249 10.40 -21.29 13.53
N ASP A 250 10.80 -21.93 14.63
CA ASP A 250 11.88 -22.92 14.60
C ASP A 250 11.57 -24.05 13.59
N GLY A 251 12.59 -24.45 12.85
CA GLY A 251 12.46 -25.41 11.75
C GLY A 251 11.83 -24.85 10.45
N TRP A 252 11.50 -23.57 10.36
CA TRP A 252 11.10 -22.93 9.11
C TRP A 252 12.28 -22.24 8.41
N ASP A 253 12.19 -22.08 7.10
CA ASP A 253 13.16 -21.30 6.33
C ASP A 253 12.90 -19.80 6.55
N ILE A 254 13.79 -19.15 7.29
CA ILE A 254 13.66 -17.71 7.60
C ILE A 254 14.22 -16.88 6.44
N LEU A 255 13.34 -16.33 5.61
CA LEU A 255 13.72 -15.49 4.47
C LEU A 255 14.06 -14.06 4.90
N LYS A 256 13.40 -13.57 5.95
CA LYS A 256 13.70 -12.28 6.58
C LYS A 256 13.32 -12.32 8.05
N TYR A 257 14.22 -11.83 8.90
CA TYR A 257 13.93 -11.55 10.30
C TYR A 257 14.67 -10.31 10.76
N ASN A 258 13.99 -9.41 11.47
CA ASN A 258 14.61 -8.33 12.22
C ASN A 258 13.70 -7.84 13.35
N GLU A 259 14.31 -7.16 14.31
CA GLU A 259 13.64 -6.52 15.46
C GLU A 259 13.97 -5.02 15.48
N ASN A 260 13.78 -4.36 14.33
CA ASN A 260 14.22 -2.97 14.16
C ASN A 260 13.20 -1.98 14.77
N PRO A 261 13.66 -0.79 15.21
CA PRO A 261 12.77 0.33 15.50
C PRO A 261 11.99 0.73 14.25
N GLY A 262 10.69 0.98 14.42
CA GLY A 262 9.79 1.52 13.42
C GLY A 262 8.88 2.58 14.04
N ALA A 263 7.85 2.98 13.30
CA ALA A 263 6.88 3.95 13.77
C ALA A 263 5.45 3.57 13.39
N LEU A 264 4.50 3.83 14.29
CA LEU A 264 3.07 3.72 13.97
C LEU A 264 2.64 4.85 13.04
N HIS A 265 1.52 4.63 12.38
CA HIS A 265 0.79 5.72 11.71
C HIS A 265 0.19 6.70 12.74
N LYS A 266 -0.05 6.25 13.97
CA LYS A 266 -0.51 7.10 15.08
C LYS A 266 0.60 8.06 15.54
N THR A 267 0.22 9.31 15.79
CA THR A 267 1.09 10.35 16.32
C THR A 267 0.89 10.58 17.82
N ASP A 268 1.91 11.11 18.48
CA ASP A 268 1.85 11.63 19.83
C ASP A 268 1.18 13.03 19.88
N ALA A 269 1.12 13.64 21.07
CA ALA A 269 0.54 14.95 21.28
C ALA A 269 1.29 16.09 20.55
N GLN A 270 2.53 15.85 20.12
CA GLN A 270 3.37 16.78 19.38
C GLN A 270 3.32 16.53 17.86
N GLY A 271 2.49 15.59 17.39
CA GLY A 271 2.36 15.24 15.98
C GLY A 271 3.48 14.33 15.46
N ASN A 272 4.38 13.84 16.32
CA ASN A 272 5.42 12.90 15.90
C ASN A 272 4.87 11.48 15.86
N ARG A 273 5.30 10.67 14.89
CA ARG A 273 4.92 9.25 14.85
C ARG A 273 5.48 8.51 16.07
N ILE A 274 4.63 7.72 16.72
CA ILE A 274 5.01 6.93 17.90
C ILE A 274 5.99 5.85 17.47
N LYS A 275 7.20 5.89 18.04
CA LYS A 275 8.26 4.91 17.75
C LYS A 275 8.18 3.72 18.71
N LEU A 276 8.28 2.52 18.16
CA LEU A 276 8.43 1.28 18.91
C LEU A 276 9.23 0.28 18.07
N ARG A 277 9.70 -0.78 18.72
CA ARG A 277 10.34 -1.89 18.04
C ARG A 277 9.29 -2.82 17.44
N PHE A 278 9.58 -3.36 16.26
CA PHE A 278 8.71 -4.35 15.60
C PHE A 278 9.49 -5.62 15.31
N ALA A 279 8.89 -6.76 15.62
CA ALA A 279 9.33 -8.05 15.10
C ALA A 279 8.77 -8.19 13.69
N THR A 280 9.66 -8.31 12.70
CA THR A 280 9.31 -8.51 11.29
C THR A 280 9.84 -9.86 10.86
N LEU A 281 8.95 -10.74 10.43
CA LEU A 281 9.27 -12.10 9.99
C LEU A 281 8.62 -12.38 8.64
N LEU A 282 9.41 -12.86 7.68
CA LEU A 282 8.95 -13.62 6.52
C LEU A 282 9.60 -15.00 6.59
N ALA A 283 8.78 -16.04 6.75
CA ALA A 283 9.23 -17.42 6.85
C ALA A 283 8.53 -18.30 5.83
N ARG A 284 9.21 -19.32 5.33
CA ARG A 284 8.68 -20.32 4.39
C ARG A 284 8.63 -21.69 5.06
N ARG A 285 7.50 -22.39 4.88
CA ARG A 285 7.31 -23.75 5.37
C ARG A 285 8.19 -24.72 4.54
N PRO A 286 8.98 -25.60 5.18
CA PRO A 286 9.72 -26.64 4.45
C PRO A 286 8.77 -27.55 3.65
N VAL A 287 9.30 -28.13 2.58
CA VAL A 287 8.58 -29.09 1.71
C VAL A 287 8.63 -30.49 2.30
#